data_AF-A0A843JMT7-F1
#
_entry.id   AF-A0A843JMT7-F1
#
_cell.length_a   1.000
_cell.length_b   1.000
_cell.length_c   1.000
_cell.angle_alpha   90.00
_cell.angle_beta   90.00
_cell.angle_gamma   90.00
#
_symmetry.space_group_name_H-M   'P 1'
#
loop_
_entity.id
_entity.type
_entity.pdbx_description
1 polymer ?
#
loop_
_entity_poly.entity_id
_entity_poly.type
_entity_poly.pdbx_seq_one_letter_code
_entity_poly.pdbx_strand_id
1 'polypeptide(L)'
;MDLTREEQAILDGESGEGAQKAMELVVALGKIYKAEGLVDITSAHLSGASYKTIGDGGLLYLEDMVKGGAKVKVPSTLNPIGMDRTRWAEMHISEDFAKKQLRIVELYGSMGIKTTCSCTPYTGGNVPK
;
A
#
# COMPACT_ATOMS: atom_id res chain seq x y z
N MET A 1 5.73 21.17 -10.59
CA MET A 1 4.81 20.04 -10.36
C MET A 1 3.84 20.02 -11.51
N ASP A 2 4.33 19.48 -12.61
CA ASP A 2 3.72 19.51 -13.91
C ASP A 2 3.18 18.10 -14.12
N LEU A 3 1.87 17.96 -13.98
CA LEU A 3 1.18 16.69 -14.11
C LEU A 3 0.83 16.44 -15.57
N THR A 4 0.96 15.19 -16.00
CA THR A 4 0.40 14.75 -17.27
C THR A 4 -1.14 14.84 -17.22
N ARG A 5 -1.78 14.76 -18.39
CA ARG A 5 -3.24 14.75 -18.47
C ARG A 5 -3.86 13.58 -17.69
N GLU A 6 -3.20 12.42 -17.70
CA GLU A 6 -3.67 11.23 -16.97
C GLU A 6 -3.53 11.43 -15.46
N GLU A 7 -2.40 11.96 -15.00
CA GLU A 7 -2.18 12.25 -13.58
C GLU A 7 -3.15 13.30 -13.04
N GLN A 8 -3.43 14.34 -13.85
CA GLN A 8 -4.42 15.36 -13.51
C GLN A 8 -5.84 14.76 -13.43
N ALA A 9 -6.22 13.90 -14.37
CA ALA A 9 -7.52 13.21 -14.33
C ALA A 9 -7.68 12.33 -13.07
N ILE A 10 -6.61 11.67 -12.63
CA ILE A 10 -6.61 10.92 -11.36
C ILE A 10 -6.81 11.87 -10.17
N LEU A 11 -6.10 13.01 -10.15
CA LEU A 11 -6.24 14.03 -9.11
C LEU A 11 -7.65 14.65 -9.08
N ASP A 12 -8.29 14.76 -10.23
CA ASP A 12 -9.65 15.27 -10.38
C ASP A 12 -10.73 14.22 -10.01
N GLY A 13 -10.32 12.99 -9.70
CA GLY A 13 -11.20 11.93 -9.19
C GLY A 13 -11.75 10.98 -10.26
N GLU A 14 -11.31 11.08 -11.52
CA GLU A 14 -11.83 10.25 -12.61
C GLU A 14 -11.48 8.76 -12.45
N SER A 15 -10.52 8.42 -11.59
CA SER A 15 -10.10 7.05 -11.28
C SER A 15 -10.63 6.53 -9.93
N GLY A 16 -11.61 7.21 -9.33
CA GLY A 16 -12.22 6.84 -8.05
C GLY A 16 -11.51 7.46 -6.83
N GLU A 17 -12.25 7.53 -5.72
CA GLU A 17 -11.84 8.26 -4.50
C GLU A 17 -10.52 7.75 -3.90
N GLY A 18 -10.27 6.44 -3.96
CA GLY A 18 -9.04 5.87 -3.45
C GLY A 18 -7.82 6.31 -4.26
N ALA A 19 -7.92 6.30 -5.59
CA ALA A 19 -6.85 6.76 -6.47
C ALA A 19 -6.62 8.28 -6.33
N GLN A 20 -7.71 9.04 -6.19
CA GLN A 20 -7.66 10.47 -5.95
C GLN A 20 -6.89 10.80 -4.66
N LYS A 21 -7.29 10.19 -3.54
CA LYS A 21 -6.63 10.39 -2.23
C LYS A 21 -5.15 10.04 -2.28
N ALA A 22 -4.77 8.99 -3.00
CA ALA A 22 -3.37 8.64 -3.21
C ALA A 22 -2.62 9.71 -4.01
N MET A 23 -3.22 10.21 -5.11
CA MET A 23 -2.63 11.25 -5.95
C MET A 23 -2.51 12.58 -5.21
N GLU A 24 -3.50 12.98 -4.42
CA GLU A 24 -3.45 14.17 -3.56
C GLU A 24 -2.23 14.16 -2.63
N LEU A 25 -1.98 13.02 -1.97
CA LEU A 25 -0.83 12.85 -1.07
C LEU A 25 0.51 12.97 -1.81
N VAL A 26 0.64 12.30 -2.95
CA VAL A 26 1.88 12.31 -3.75
C VAL A 26 2.13 13.71 -4.32
N VAL A 27 1.10 14.38 -4.84
CA VAL A 27 1.19 15.76 -5.36
C VAL A 27 1.53 16.75 -4.27
N ALA A 28 0.94 16.62 -3.08
CA ALA A 28 1.28 17.46 -1.92
C ALA A 28 2.75 17.32 -1.55
N LEU A 29 3.28 16.09 -1.49
CA LEU A 29 4.71 15.85 -1.25
C LEU A 29 5.57 16.45 -2.37
N GLY A 30 5.20 16.25 -3.64
CA GLY A 30 5.89 16.84 -4.78
C GLY A 30 5.99 18.36 -4.69
N LYS A 31 4.91 19.04 -4.30
CA LYS A 31 4.89 20.50 -4.06
C LYS A 31 5.82 20.91 -2.91
N ILE A 32 5.81 20.19 -1.79
CA ILE A 32 6.69 20.46 -0.63
C ILE A 32 8.16 20.37 -1.03
N TYR A 33 8.53 19.33 -1.78
CA TYR A 33 9.90 19.11 -2.23
C TYR A 33 10.28 19.88 -3.50
N LYS A 34 9.37 20.71 -4.04
CA LYS A 34 9.55 21.47 -5.28
C LYS A 34 9.92 20.56 -6.47
N ALA A 35 9.32 19.38 -6.54
CA ALA A 35 9.48 18.47 -7.66
C ALA A 35 8.91 19.10 -8.95
N GLU A 36 9.63 18.91 -10.05
CA GLU A 36 9.18 19.34 -11.38
C GLU A 36 7.97 18.52 -11.82
N GLY A 37 7.99 17.20 -11.65
CA GLY A 37 6.88 16.29 -11.99
C GLY A 37 7.02 14.93 -11.31
N LEU A 38 6.15 13.98 -11.66
CA LEU A 38 6.24 12.59 -11.22
C LEU A 38 7.12 11.76 -12.15
N VAL A 39 7.56 10.60 -11.66
CA VAL A 39 8.34 9.62 -12.43
C VAL A 39 7.57 8.31 -12.43
N ASP A 40 7.39 7.74 -13.63
CA ASP A 40 6.76 6.45 -13.79
C ASP A 40 7.60 5.33 -13.16
N ILE A 41 6.91 4.44 -12.44
CA ILE A 41 7.50 3.21 -11.89
C ILE A 41 6.98 2.01 -12.66
N THR A 42 7.77 0.94 -12.72
CA THR A 42 7.37 -0.33 -13.35
C THR A 42 6.97 -1.41 -12.34
N SER A 43 7.28 -1.20 -11.06
CA SER A 43 6.92 -2.08 -9.94
C SER A 43 7.04 -1.36 -8.60
N ALA A 44 6.41 -1.92 -7.55
CA ALA A 44 6.53 -1.42 -6.18
C ALA A 44 6.65 -2.55 -5.14
N HIS A 45 7.39 -2.29 -4.07
CA HIS A 45 7.40 -3.13 -2.88
C HIS A 45 6.94 -2.30 -1.69
N LEU A 46 5.74 -2.60 -1.18
CA LEU A 46 5.08 -1.76 -0.19
C LEU A 46 5.54 -2.12 1.22
N SER A 47 6.02 -1.10 1.93
CA SER A 47 6.24 -1.13 3.37
C SER A 47 4.95 -0.75 4.12
N GLY A 48 5.02 -0.66 5.46
CA GLY A 48 3.86 -0.32 6.29
C GLY A 48 2.86 -1.46 6.45
N ALA A 49 3.30 -2.71 6.29
CA ALA A 49 2.43 -3.88 6.38
C ALA A 49 2.14 -4.34 7.83
N SER A 50 2.85 -3.81 8.83
CA SER A 50 2.74 -4.24 10.22
C SER A 50 1.72 -3.40 11.00
N TYR A 51 0.77 -4.05 11.67
CA TYR A 51 -0.16 -3.37 12.59
C TYR A 51 0.58 -2.64 13.71
N LYS A 52 1.73 -3.17 14.16
CA LYS A 52 2.58 -2.53 15.16
C LYS A 52 3.07 -1.14 14.72
N THR A 53 3.29 -0.94 13.42
CA THR A 53 3.81 0.32 12.87
C THR A 53 2.72 1.29 12.46
N ILE A 54 1.61 0.78 11.90
CA ILE A 54 0.58 1.65 11.32
C ILE A 54 -0.63 1.87 12.25
N GLY A 55 -0.80 0.99 13.24
CA GLY A 55 -1.90 1.05 14.21
C GLY A 55 -3.29 1.08 13.59
N ASP A 56 -4.27 1.50 14.38
CA ASP A 56 -5.67 1.61 13.93
C ASP A 56 -5.85 2.67 12.85
N GLY A 57 -5.06 3.76 12.90
CA GLY A 57 -5.12 4.81 11.89
C GLY A 57 -4.71 4.32 10.50
N GLY A 58 -3.65 3.51 10.41
CA GLY A 58 -3.25 2.89 9.15
C GLY A 58 -4.21 1.82 8.68
N LEU A 59 -4.79 1.04 9.59
CA LEU A 59 -5.84 0.09 9.25
C LEU A 59 -7.05 0.81 8.65
N LEU A 60 -7.56 1.86 9.31
CA LEU A 60 -8.67 2.67 8.80
C LEU A 60 -8.34 3.30 7.44
N TYR A 61 -7.12 3.81 7.27
CA TYR A 61 -6.68 4.34 5.98
C TYR A 61 -6.74 3.28 4.87
N LEU A 62 -6.31 2.04 5.13
CA LEU A 62 -6.39 0.96 4.16
C LEU A 62 -7.83 0.57 3.84
N GLU A 63 -8.73 0.59 4.84
CA GLU A 63 -10.16 0.35 4.64
C GLU A 63 -10.81 1.42 3.77
N ASP A 64 -10.50 2.70 4.01
CA ASP A 64 -10.94 3.82 3.18
C ASP A 64 -10.45 3.68 1.74
N MET A 65 -9.20 3.29 1.54
CA MET A 65 -8.62 3.09 0.21
C MET A 65 -9.35 1.99 -0.56
N VAL A 66 -9.61 0.85 0.09
CA VAL A 66 -10.37 -0.26 -0.51
C VAL A 66 -11.82 0.16 -0.81
N LYS A 67 -12.47 0.88 0.11
CA LYS A 67 -13.83 1.41 -0.06
C LYS A 67 -13.90 2.39 -1.24
N GLY A 68 -12.90 3.24 -1.39
CA GLY A 68 -12.74 4.17 -2.52
C GLY A 68 -12.33 3.52 -3.83
N GLY A 69 -12.28 2.18 -3.89
CA GLY A 69 -11.99 1.43 -5.11
C GLY A 69 -10.52 1.38 -5.52
N ALA A 70 -9.58 1.70 -4.60
CA ALA A 70 -8.16 1.71 -4.92
C ALA A 70 -7.67 0.36 -5.44
N LYS A 71 -6.90 0.40 -6.53
CA LYS A 71 -6.20 -0.75 -7.11
C LYS A 71 -4.79 -0.32 -7.51
N VAL A 72 -3.82 -1.22 -7.34
CA VAL A 72 -2.47 -0.98 -7.86
C VAL A 72 -2.47 -1.00 -9.40
N LYS A 73 -1.67 -0.12 -10.00
CA LYS A 73 -1.50 -0.03 -11.46
C LYS A 73 -0.28 -0.81 -11.97
N VAL A 74 0.68 -1.08 -11.09
CA VAL A 74 1.91 -1.82 -11.40
C VAL A 74 2.05 -3.04 -10.51
N PRO A 75 2.80 -4.07 -10.93
CA PRO A 75 3.12 -5.22 -10.09
C PRO A 75 3.63 -4.78 -8.72
N SER A 76 2.89 -5.17 -7.69
CA SER A 76 3.13 -4.73 -6.32
C SER A 76 3.23 -5.92 -5.38
N THR A 77 4.18 -5.88 -4.45
CA THR A 77 4.41 -6.91 -3.43
C THR A 77 4.42 -6.32 -2.02
N LEU A 78 4.26 -7.16 -1.01
CA LEU A 78 4.16 -6.73 0.39
C LEU A 78 5.37 -7.18 1.21
N ASN A 79 5.92 -6.25 1.99
CA ASN A 79 6.96 -6.47 3.01
C ASN A 79 6.43 -7.41 4.14
N PRO A 80 7.27 -8.00 5.00
CA PRO A 80 6.80 -8.80 6.12
C PRO A 80 5.87 -8.01 7.04
N ILE A 81 4.95 -8.77 7.62
CA ILE A 81 3.96 -8.27 8.56
C ILE A 81 4.48 -8.42 9.99
N GLY A 82 3.77 -7.86 10.96
CA GLY A 82 4.21 -7.82 12.37
C GLY A 82 4.18 -9.16 13.12
N MET A 83 3.88 -10.28 12.45
CA MET A 83 3.79 -11.61 13.06
C MET A 83 3.85 -12.74 12.01
N ASP A 84 4.04 -13.98 12.45
CA ASP A 84 3.78 -15.14 11.58
C ASP A 84 2.27 -15.27 11.27
N ARG A 85 1.90 -15.61 10.03
CA ARG A 85 0.48 -15.69 9.62
C ARG A 85 -0.27 -16.86 10.28
N THR A 86 0.45 -17.89 10.70
CA THR A 86 -0.10 -19.17 11.16
C THR A 86 0.30 -19.50 12.59
N ARG A 87 1.56 -19.20 12.96
CA ARG A 87 2.17 -19.57 14.25
C ARG A 87 2.18 -18.44 15.27
N TRP A 88 1.46 -17.35 15.01
CA TRP A 88 1.42 -16.18 15.92
C TRP A 88 1.03 -16.56 17.35
N ALA A 89 0.16 -17.56 17.53
CA ALA A 89 -0.26 -18.02 18.86
C ALA A 89 0.89 -18.68 19.64
N GLU A 90 1.72 -19.48 18.97
CA GLU A 90 2.94 -20.08 19.55
C GLU A 90 3.97 -19.01 19.95
N MET A 91 3.90 -17.85 19.29
CA MET A 91 4.75 -16.69 19.56
C MET A 91 4.15 -15.74 20.60
N HIS A 92 3.08 -16.14 21.29
CA HIS A 92 2.38 -15.36 22.32
C HIS A 92 1.85 -14.00 21.82
N ILE A 93 1.51 -13.90 20.53
CA ILE A 93 0.83 -12.73 19.97
C ILE A 93 -0.64 -12.77 20.37
N SER A 94 -1.18 -11.61 20.78
CA SER A 94 -2.59 -11.51 21.18
C SER A 94 -3.51 -11.72 19.98
N GLU A 95 -4.68 -12.32 20.24
CA GLU A 95 -5.69 -12.55 19.20
C GLU A 95 -6.18 -11.23 18.56
N ASP A 96 -6.31 -10.15 19.34
CA ASP A 96 -6.67 -8.82 18.82
C ASP A 96 -5.64 -8.31 17.81
N PHE A 97 -4.35 -8.38 18.15
CA PHE A 97 -3.28 -8.00 17.23
C PHE A 97 -3.33 -8.87 15.97
N ALA A 98 -3.52 -10.18 16.13
CA ALA A 98 -3.53 -11.10 15.02
C ALA A 98 -4.69 -10.83 14.04
N LYS A 99 -5.90 -10.58 14.56
CA LYS A 99 -7.07 -10.22 13.74
C LYS A 99 -6.81 -8.96 12.92
N LYS A 100 -6.33 -7.89 13.56
CA LYS A 100 -6.06 -6.61 12.86
C LYS A 100 -4.92 -6.74 11.85
N GLN A 101 -3.88 -7.49 12.19
CA GLN A 101 -2.76 -7.74 11.29
C GLN A 101 -3.17 -8.56 10.06
N LEU A 102 -4.03 -9.58 10.21
CA LEU A 102 -4.55 -10.35 9.08
C LEU A 102 -5.51 -9.52 8.22
N ARG A 103 -6.29 -8.64 8.85
CA ARG A 103 -7.15 -7.68 8.14
C ARG A 103 -6.34 -6.75 7.23
N ILE A 104 -5.20 -6.23 7.70
CA ILE A 104 -4.28 -5.43 6.87
C ILE A 104 -3.83 -6.21 5.62
N VAL A 105 -3.46 -7.49 5.78
CA VAL A 105 -3.04 -8.35 4.65
C VAL A 105 -4.18 -8.54 3.65
N GLU A 106 -5.39 -8.77 4.13
CA GLU A 106 -6.59 -8.90 3.30
C GLU A 106 -6.86 -7.63 2.49
N LEU A 107 -6.80 -6.46 3.13
CA LEU A 107 -7.01 -5.16 2.48
C LEU A 107 -6.00 -4.92 1.36
N TYR A 108 -4.71 -5.14 1.62
CA TYR A 108 -3.69 -5.07 0.57
C TYR A 108 -3.97 -6.06 -0.57
N GLY A 109 -4.33 -7.31 -0.26
CA GLY A 109 -4.70 -8.30 -1.26
C GLY A 109 -5.87 -7.85 -2.13
N SER A 110 -6.89 -7.24 -1.52
CA SER A 110 -8.07 -6.74 -2.22
C SER A 110 -7.74 -5.57 -3.16
N MET A 111 -6.67 -4.80 -2.90
CA MET A 111 -6.16 -3.76 -3.82
C MET A 111 -5.31 -4.33 -4.98
N GLY A 112 -5.11 -5.65 -5.05
CA GLY A 112 -4.33 -6.32 -6.09
C GLY A 112 -2.85 -6.50 -5.76
N ILE A 113 -2.44 -6.29 -4.51
CA ILE A 113 -1.06 -6.46 -4.07
C ILE A 113 -0.79 -7.94 -3.76
N LYS A 114 0.34 -8.45 -4.25
CA LYS A 114 0.80 -9.80 -3.91
C LYS A 114 1.28 -9.82 -2.46
N THR A 115 0.56 -10.56 -1.61
CA THR A 115 0.83 -10.68 -0.17
C THR A 115 1.97 -11.66 0.13
N THR A 116 3.13 -11.40 -0.49
CA THR A 116 4.36 -12.19 -0.33
C THR A 116 4.88 -12.18 1.10
N CYS A 117 4.62 -11.09 1.84
CA CYS A 117 5.07 -10.89 3.22
C CYS A 117 6.55 -11.22 3.43
N SER A 118 7.40 -10.74 2.52
CA SER A 118 8.83 -11.08 2.48
C SER A 118 9.69 -9.83 2.31
N CYS A 119 10.80 -9.76 3.05
CA CYS A 119 11.80 -8.70 2.95
C CYS A 119 12.82 -8.96 1.83
N THR A 120 12.75 -10.12 1.19
CA THR A 120 13.57 -10.49 0.04
C THR A 120 12.71 -10.63 -1.21
N PRO A 121 12.00 -9.57 -1.67
CA PRO A 121 11.08 -9.69 -2.80
C PRO A 121 11.80 -10.02 -4.11
N TYR A 122 13.08 -9.66 -4.20
CA TYR A 122 13.98 -9.91 -5.34
C TYR A 122 14.36 -11.38 -5.52
N THR A 123 14.07 -12.27 -4.56
CA THR A 123 14.24 -13.72 -4.75
C THR A 123 13.02 -14.39 -5.39
N GLY A 124 11.95 -13.63 -5.65
CA GLY A 124 10.79 -14.17 -6.35
C GLY A 124 9.73 -13.13 -6.75
N GLY A 125 9.01 -12.56 -5.77
CA GLY A 125 7.77 -11.83 -6.01
C GLY A 125 7.90 -10.51 -6.78
N ASN A 126 9.05 -9.84 -6.70
CA ASN A 126 9.35 -8.58 -7.39
C ASN A 126 10.83 -8.52 -7.76
N VAL A 127 11.21 -9.24 -8.82
CA VAL A 127 12.56 -9.22 -9.39
C VAL A 127 12.73 -7.96 -10.24
N PRO A 128 13.67 -7.05 -9.90
CA PRO A 128 13.97 -5.87 -10.71
C PRO A 128 14.37 -6.27 -12.14
N LYS A 129 13.89 -5.51 -13.13
CA LYS A 129 14.24 -5.68 -14.54
C LYS A 129 14.97 -4.45 -15.05
#